data_AF-A0A0B5I695-F1
#
_entry.id   AF-A0A0B5I695-F1
#
_cell.length_a   1.000
_cell.length_b   1.000
_cell.length_c   1.000
_cell.angle_alpha   90.00
_cell.angle_beta   90.00
_cell.angle_gamma   90.00
#
_symmetry.space_group_name_H-M   'P 1'
#
loop_
_entity.id
_entity.type
_entity.pdbx_description
1 polymer ?
#
loop_
_entity_poly.entity_id
_entity_poly.type
_entity_poly.pdbx_seq_one_letter_code
_entity_poly.pdbx_strand_id
1 'polypeptide(L)'
;MPLVVVLTAVALLLVGCGGRATTHHKPGTSHQEATGSSGTLLTARDEGGHRLRELPAADAPTVRAEVHPDSEGGWNVHLTVERFRFTPESTGGAALPGRGHARLLVDGREAARLYGPWGYVPPGAHTLTVRLHADDHTVWAVDGAPVQTTVRLDGTPATTSPSTPPSPPPTDPGRTVTLTITGTTVQPPPSRIELKKGERLTLRVTSDRADTLHVHGYDRELPLPPGTPASLTLTADRTGLFEVETHESGLVLTQLVVR
;
A
#
# COMPACT_ATOMS: atom_id res chain seq x y z
N MET A 1 -77.92 0.68 39.71
CA MET A 1 -77.35 0.45 38.37
C MET A 1 -75.97 1.12 38.36
N PRO A 2 -74.85 0.38 38.25
CA PRO A 2 -73.54 1.01 38.30
C PRO A 2 -73.19 1.63 36.94
N LEU A 3 -72.74 2.88 37.00
CA LEU A 3 -72.28 3.70 35.89
C LEU A 3 -70.89 3.22 35.45
N VAL A 4 -70.81 2.65 34.23
CA VAL A 4 -69.53 2.26 33.61
C VAL A 4 -68.90 3.51 33.00
N VAL A 5 -67.79 3.97 33.55
CA VAL A 5 -66.95 5.02 32.97
C VAL A 5 -65.98 4.38 31.99
N VAL A 6 -66.19 4.61 30.70
CA VAL A 6 -65.26 4.19 29.64
C VAL A 6 -64.18 5.26 29.50
N LEU A 7 -62.95 4.94 29.91
CA LEU A 7 -61.78 5.78 29.63
C LEU A 7 -61.31 5.51 28.19
N THR A 8 -61.56 6.44 27.27
CA THR A 8 -60.98 6.43 25.92
C THR A 8 -59.58 7.05 25.98
N ALA A 9 -58.54 6.21 25.93
CA ALA A 9 -57.16 6.65 25.75
C ALA A 9 -56.94 7.03 24.27
N VAL A 10 -56.78 8.33 23.99
CA VAL A 10 -56.36 8.83 22.68
C VAL A 10 -54.84 8.68 22.56
N ALA A 11 -54.38 7.72 21.77
CA ALA A 11 -52.97 7.59 21.42
C ALA A 11 -52.62 8.62 20.33
N LEU A 12 -51.92 9.69 20.71
CA LEU A 12 -51.32 10.64 19.76
C LEU A 12 -50.14 9.94 19.06
N LEU A 13 -50.35 9.49 17.82
CA LEU A 13 -49.27 9.07 16.93
C LEU A 13 -48.51 10.32 16.47
N LEU A 14 -47.39 10.62 17.14
CA LEU A 14 -46.41 11.58 16.64
C LEU A 14 -45.78 11.00 15.37
N VAL A 15 -46.24 11.50 14.22
CA VAL A 15 -45.59 11.30 12.92
C VAL A 15 -44.26 12.04 12.94
N GLY A 16 -43.20 11.33 13.32
CA GLY A 16 -41.84 11.77 13.10
C GLY A 16 -41.50 11.61 11.62
N CYS A 17 -41.64 12.68 10.83
CA CYS A 17 -41.05 12.76 9.51
C CYS A 17 -39.53 12.67 9.65
N GLY A 18 -38.97 11.48 9.46
CA GLY A 18 -37.53 11.28 9.33
C GLY A 18 -37.02 12.10 8.14
N GLY A 19 -36.14 13.08 8.42
CA GLY A 19 -35.48 13.87 7.39
C GLY A 19 -34.71 12.95 6.43
N ARG A 20 -34.89 13.19 5.12
CA ARG A 20 -34.17 12.47 4.07
C ARG A 20 -32.66 12.69 4.23
N ALA A 21 -31.89 11.62 4.36
CA ALA A 21 -30.46 11.66 4.10
C ALA A 21 -30.25 11.94 2.60
N THR A 22 -29.85 13.15 2.25
CA THR A 22 -29.39 13.48 0.89
C THR A 22 -27.92 13.10 0.79
N THR A 23 -27.63 11.83 0.51
CA THR A 23 -26.29 11.43 0.10
C THR A 23 -26.24 11.41 -1.44
N HIS A 24 -25.71 12.48 -2.04
CA HIS A 24 -25.30 12.42 -3.44
C HIS A 24 -24.05 11.54 -3.54
N HIS A 25 -24.22 10.31 -4.05
CA HIS A 25 -23.39 9.59 -5.04
C HIS A 25 -23.34 8.05 -4.84
N LYS A 26 -23.36 7.31 -5.96
CA LYS A 26 -22.90 5.92 -6.15
C LYS A 26 -21.70 5.99 -7.13
N PRO A 27 -20.60 5.24 -6.94
CA PRO A 27 -20.58 3.76 -7.12
C PRO A 27 -20.06 2.98 -5.90
N GLY A 28 -20.61 1.77 -5.69
CA GLY A 28 -20.28 0.85 -4.58
C GLY A 28 -21.51 0.47 -3.76
N THR A 29 -22.45 -0.30 -4.33
CA THR A 29 -23.76 -0.58 -3.70
C THR A 29 -23.77 -1.83 -2.82
N SER A 30 -22.71 -2.12 -2.08
CA SER A 30 -22.83 -3.08 -0.99
C SER A 30 -23.13 -2.32 0.30
N HIS A 31 -24.41 -2.10 0.58
CA HIS A 31 -24.85 -1.94 1.96
C HIS A 31 -24.81 -3.32 2.63
N GLN A 32 -23.61 -3.88 2.83
CA GLN A 32 -23.50 -4.98 3.79
C GLN A 32 -23.67 -4.33 5.15
N GLU A 33 -24.82 -4.59 5.79
CA GLU A 33 -25.01 -4.25 7.19
C GLU A 33 -23.95 -5.00 8.00
N ALA A 34 -23.20 -4.26 8.80
CA ALA A 34 -22.24 -4.81 9.74
C ALA A 34 -23.00 -5.57 10.83
N THR A 35 -23.18 -6.88 10.67
CA THR A 35 -23.81 -7.74 11.67
C THR A 35 -22.72 -8.35 12.57
N GLY A 36 -22.39 -7.67 13.66
CA GLY A 36 -21.38 -8.14 14.62
C GLY A 36 -20.88 -7.04 15.54
N SER A 37 -20.19 -7.43 16.63
CA SER A 37 -19.51 -6.47 17.50
C SER A 37 -18.34 -5.82 16.73
N SER A 38 -18.32 -4.50 16.68
CA SER A 38 -17.23 -3.72 16.08
C SER A 38 -16.19 -3.28 17.12
N GLY A 39 -16.13 -3.94 18.27
CA GLY A 39 -15.28 -3.55 19.40
C GLY A 39 -15.90 -2.46 20.27
N THR A 40 -15.24 -2.16 21.39
CA THR A 40 -15.73 -1.20 22.40
C THR A 40 -15.13 0.17 22.15
N LEU A 41 -15.97 1.20 21.96
CA LEU A 41 -15.50 2.57 21.85
C LEU A 41 -15.13 3.14 23.22
N LEU A 42 -13.85 3.46 23.40
CA LEU A 42 -13.31 4.05 24.62
C LEU A 42 -13.61 5.56 24.69
N THR A 43 -13.57 6.12 25.89
CA THR A 43 -13.57 7.59 26.08
C THR A 43 -12.22 8.20 25.76
N ALA A 44 -11.15 7.42 25.87
CA ALA A 44 -9.80 7.80 25.50
C ALA A 44 -9.70 8.19 24.02
N ARG A 45 -8.77 9.11 23.73
CA ARG A 45 -8.47 9.62 22.40
C ARG A 45 -6.97 9.61 22.17
N ASP A 46 -6.58 9.48 20.91
CA ASP A 46 -5.20 9.67 20.50
C ASP A 46 -4.81 11.16 20.45
N GLU A 47 -3.54 11.44 20.12
CA GLU A 47 -3.03 12.81 20.04
C GLU A 47 -3.74 13.66 18.97
N GLY A 48 -4.30 13.01 17.94
CA GLY A 48 -5.13 13.64 16.89
C GLY A 48 -6.59 13.84 17.29
N GLY A 49 -6.99 13.42 18.50
CA GLY A 49 -8.36 13.53 18.99
C GLY A 49 -9.29 12.42 18.50
N HIS A 50 -8.80 11.38 17.83
CA HIS A 50 -9.59 10.24 17.37
C HIS A 50 -9.88 9.31 18.56
N ARG A 51 -11.12 8.85 18.69
CA ARG A 51 -11.48 7.89 19.75
C ARG A 51 -10.85 6.52 19.49
N LEU A 52 -10.46 5.85 20.57
CA LEU A 52 -9.96 4.48 20.51
C LEU A 52 -11.12 3.47 20.48
N ARG A 53 -10.90 2.38 19.75
CA ARG A 53 -11.82 1.27 19.56
C ARG A 53 -11.11 -0.03 19.93
N GLU A 54 -11.46 -0.53 21.10
CA GLU A 54 -10.86 -1.67 21.77
C GLU A 54 -11.33 -3.00 21.15
N LEU A 55 -10.37 -3.87 20.83
CA LEU A 55 -10.61 -5.27 20.47
C LEU A 55 -9.86 -6.19 21.44
N PRO A 56 -10.38 -7.39 21.74
CA PRO A 56 -9.61 -8.41 22.41
C PRO A 56 -8.28 -8.64 21.69
N ALA A 57 -7.17 -8.81 22.42
CA ALA A 57 -5.85 -9.05 21.83
C ALA A 57 -5.84 -10.25 20.85
N ALA A 58 -6.68 -11.26 21.11
CA ALA A 58 -6.85 -12.43 20.26
C ALA A 58 -7.52 -12.14 18.90
N ASP A 59 -8.13 -10.98 18.70
CA ASP A 59 -8.80 -10.55 17.46
C ASP A 59 -8.19 -9.29 16.85
N ALA A 60 -7.29 -8.63 17.59
CA ALA A 60 -6.73 -7.35 17.20
C ALA A 60 -5.84 -7.43 15.96
N PRO A 61 -5.89 -6.41 15.08
CA PRO A 61 -4.94 -6.28 13.99
C PRO A 61 -3.54 -5.96 14.53
N THR A 62 -2.51 -6.25 13.73
CA THR A 62 -1.14 -5.84 14.01
C THR A 62 -0.54 -5.12 12.80
N VAL A 63 0.46 -4.28 13.05
CA VAL A 63 1.23 -3.59 12.01
C VAL A 63 2.71 -3.57 12.36
N ARG A 64 3.54 -3.84 11.36
CA ARG A 64 4.99 -3.62 11.36
C ARG A 64 5.35 -2.73 10.17
N ALA A 65 6.41 -1.96 10.31
CA ALA A 65 6.89 -1.07 9.27
C ALA A 65 8.37 -1.36 9.00
N GLU A 66 8.70 -1.54 7.74
CA GLU A 66 10.06 -1.62 7.22
C GLU A 66 10.32 -0.38 6.38
N VAL A 67 11.50 0.21 6.54
CA VAL A 67 11.84 1.48 5.92
C VAL A 67 13.06 1.30 5.04
N HIS A 68 12.97 1.81 3.82
CA HIS A 68 13.98 1.64 2.79
C HIS A 68 14.34 3.03 2.26
N PRO A 69 15.64 3.32 2.07
CA PRO A 69 16.06 4.47 1.27
C PRO A 69 15.34 4.50 -0.08
N ASP A 70 14.79 5.65 -0.44
CA ASP A 70 14.31 5.92 -1.80
C ASP A 70 15.45 6.53 -2.65
N SER A 71 15.59 6.12 -3.92
CA SER A 71 16.67 6.56 -4.80
C SER A 71 16.58 8.04 -5.19
N GLU A 72 15.36 8.59 -5.23
CA GLU A 72 15.09 10.01 -5.46
C GLU A 72 15.14 10.83 -4.16
N GLY A 73 15.45 10.15 -3.04
CA GLY A 73 15.60 10.72 -1.72
C GLY A 73 14.38 10.48 -0.83
N GLY A 74 14.62 10.35 0.47
CA GLY A 74 13.58 10.04 1.45
C GLY A 74 13.52 8.56 1.75
N TRP A 75 12.36 8.09 2.18
CA TRP A 75 12.17 6.73 2.66
C TRP A 75 10.87 6.13 2.14
N ASN A 76 10.97 4.97 1.50
CA ASN A 76 9.84 4.10 1.21
C ASN A 76 9.53 3.23 2.43
N VAL A 77 8.29 3.33 2.90
CA VAL A 77 7.78 2.60 4.06
C VAL A 77 6.89 1.47 3.56
N HIS A 78 7.24 0.23 3.90
CA HIS A 78 6.41 -0.95 3.64
C HIS A 78 5.78 -1.44 4.94
N LEU A 79 4.46 -1.63 4.92
CA LEU A 79 3.68 -2.12 6.04
C LEU A 79 3.38 -3.60 5.88
N THR A 80 3.75 -4.38 6.89
CA THR A 80 3.24 -5.74 7.06
C THR A 80 2.15 -5.70 8.09
N VAL A 81 0.96 -6.19 7.74
CA VAL A 81 -0.21 -6.21 8.62
C VAL A 81 -0.75 -7.62 8.78
N GLU A 82 -1.26 -7.94 9.97
CA GLU A 82 -1.96 -9.19 10.24
C GLU A 82 -3.35 -8.88 10.78
N ARG A 83 -4.33 -9.73 10.43
CA ARG A 83 -5.74 -9.56 10.82
C ARG A 83 -6.29 -8.16 10.49
N PHE A 84 -5.69 -7.53 9.50
CA PHE A 84 -6.07 -6.23 8.99
C PHE A 84 -6.20 -6.30 7.47
N ARG A 85 -7.22 -5.65 6.93
CA ARG A 85 -7.41 -5.45 5.49
C ARG A 85 -7.61 -3.97 5.23
N PHE A 86 -6.82 -3.43 4.31
CA PHE A 86 -7.05 -2.09 3.78
C PHE A 86 -8.36 -2.07 2.98
N THR A 87 -9.20 -1.08 3.24
CA THR A 87 -10.53 -0.88 2.62
C THR A 87 -10.73 0.56 2.15
N PRO A 88 -9.92 1.06 1.19
CA PRO A 88 -10.06 2.42 0.65
C PRO A 88 -11.50 2.76 0.24
N GLU A 89 -12.19 1.80 -0.36
CA GLU A 89 -13.55 1.93 -0.87
C GLU A 89 -14.61 2.11 0.23
N SER A 90 -14.26 1.80 1.49
CA SER A 90 -15.17 1.87 2.64
C SER A 90 -14.80 2.98 3.64
N THR A 91 -13.75 3.75 3.38
CA THR A 91 -13.31 4.82 4.29
C THR A 91 -14.42 5.86 4.48
N GLY A 92 -14.70 6.23 5.74
CA GLY A 92 -15.84 7.04 6.15
C GLY A 92 -17.10 6.22 6.48
N GLY A 93 -17.07 4.90 6.23
CA GLY A 93 -18.13 3.95 6.56
C GLY A 93 -18.08 3.46 8.00
N ALA A 94 -18.85 2.41 8.30
CA ALA A 94 -18.89 1.81 9.64
C ALA A 94 -17.61 1.03 9.98
N ALA A 95 -17.20 1.02 11.25
CA ALA A 95 -16.09 0.18 11.70
C ALA A 95 -16.44 -1.31 11.63
N LEU A 96 -15.64 -2.05 10.86
CA LEU A 96 -15.63 -3.51 10.83
C LEU A 96 -14.31 -4.02 11.42
N PRO A 97 -14.31 -5.00 12.33
CA PRO A 97 -13.08 -5.52 12.94
C PRO A 97 -12.00 -5.86 11.92
N GLY A 98 -10.78 -5.38 12.15
CA GLY A 98 -9.63 -5.67 11.28
C GLY A 98 -9.73 -5.05 9.89
N ARG A 99 -10.46 -3.94 9.71
CA ARG A 99 -10.54 -3.22 8.44
C ARG A 99 -10.25 -1.73 8.62
N GLY A 100 -9.88 -1.06 7.53
CA GLY A 100 -9.76 0.39 7.48
C GLY A 100 -8.54 0.88 6.69
N HIS A 101 -7.84 1.85 7.26
CA HIS A 101 -6.66 2.50 6.67
C HIS A 101 -5.59 2.74 7.75
N ALA A 102 -4.34 2.94 7.33
CA ALA A 102 -3.29 3.37 8.24
C ALA A 102 -3.10 4.89 8.18
N ARG A 103 -2.65 5.47 9.29
CA ARG A 103 -2.19 6.86 9.38
C ARG A 103 -0.70 6.86 9.60
N LEU A 104 -0.01 7.65 8.79
CA LEU A 104 1.42 7.93 8.93
C LEU A 104 1.56 9.22 9.72
N LEU A 105 2.28 9.16 10.84
CA LEU A 105 2.66 10.32 11.63
C LEU A 105 4.17 10.48 11.56
N VAL A 106 4.62 11.69 11.21
CA VAL A 106 6.04 12.07 11.18
C VAL A 106 6.26 13.05 12.32
N ASP A 107 7.16 12.70 13.25
CA ASP A 107 7.46 13.49 14.45
C ASP A 107 6.21 13.83 15.27
N GLY A 108 5.31 12.85 15.38
CA GLY A 108 4.05 12.95 16.12
C GLY A 108 2.94 13.74 15.41
N ARG A 109 3.17 14.23 14.18
CA ARG A 109 2.16 14.95 13.39
C ARG A 109 1.62 14.07 12.27
N GLU A 110 0.31 14.05 12.06
CA GLU A 110 -0.28 13.36 10.93
C GLU A 110 0.29 13.91 9.61
N ALA A 111 0.90 13.03 8.82
CA ALA A 111 1.51 13.35 7.54
C ALA A 111 0.68 12.80 6.37
N ALA A 112 0.21 11.56 6.47
CA ALA A 112 -0.53 10.91 5.38
C ALA A 112 -1.52 9.85 5.87
N ARG A 113 -2.47 9.52 4.99
CA ARG A 113 -3.30 8.30 5.08
C ARG A 113 -2.75 7.29 4.08
N LEU A 114 -2.61 6.04 4.50
CA LEU A 114 -2.19 4.94 3.66
C LEU A 114 -3.37 3.99 3.47
N TYR A 115 -3.80 3.85 2.22
CA TYR A 115 -4.86 2.95 1.79
C TYR A 115 -4.34 1.61 1.27
N GLY A 116 -3.05 1.37 1.45
CA GLY A 116 -2.34 0.17 1.07
C GLY A 116 -1.05 0.06 1.88
N PRO A 117 -0.23 -0.95 1.59
CA PRO A 117 0.94 -1.26 2.41
C PRO A 117 2.12 -0.32 2.18
N TRP A 118 2.10 0.55 1.17
CA TRP A 118 3.24 1.41 0.84
C TRP A 118 2.95 2.88 1.17
N GLY A 119 3.97 3.58 1.65
CA GLY A 119 3.97 5.02 1.88
C GLY A 119 5.36 5.63 1.70
N TYR A 120 5.41 6.96 1.63
CA TYR A 120 6.64 7.72 1.47
C TYR A 120 6.83 8.70 2.63
N VAL A 121 8.07 8.85 3.09
CA VAL A 121 8.48 9.86 4.08
C VAL A 121 9.58 10.72 3.47
N PRO A 122 9.49 12.06 3.55
CA PRO A 122 10.54 12.94 3.07
C PRO A 122 11.92 12.65 3.68
N PRO A 123 13.02 13.06 3.01
CA PRO A 123 14.35 12.96 3.57
C PRO A 123 14.44 13.74 4.89
N GLY A 124 15.15 13.16 5.87
CA GLY A 124 15.33 13.79 7.17
C GLY A 124 15.34 12.78 8.31
N ALA A 125 15.89 13.21 9.44
CA ALA A 125 15.82 12.43 10.66
C ALA A 125 14.42 12.59 11.25
N HIS A 126 13.70 11.48 11.38
CA HIS A 126 12.29 11.49 11.75
C HIS A 126 11.97 10.33 12.70
N THR A 127 11.02 10.55 13.60
CA THR A 127 10.31 9.47 14.28
C THR A 127 9.02 9.21 13.54
N LEU A 128 8.95 8.07 12.86
CA LEU A 128 7.79 7.62 12.13
C LEU A 128 6.88 6.78 13.02
N THR A 129 5.60 7.11 13.12
CA THR A 129 4.58 6.25 13.72
C THR A 129 3.54 5.87 12.67
N VAL A 130 3.25 4.57 12.56
CA VAL A 130 2.18 4.04 11.72
C VAL A 130 1.08 3.52 12.63
N ARG A 131 -0.13 4.05 12.51
CA ARG A 131 -1.28 3.73 13.35
C ARG A 131 -2.42 3.17 12.51
N LEU A 132 -3.09 2.12 12.99
CA LEU A 132 -4.24 1.53 12.28
C LEU A 132 -5.55 2.19 12.71
N HIS A 133 -6.33 2.63 11.73
CA HIS A 133 -7.66 3.21 11.92
C HIS A 133 -8.71 2.33 11.27
N ALA A 134 -9.89 2.31 11.87
CA ALA A 134 -11.10 1.77 11.28
C ALA A 134 -11.64 2.68 10.17
N ASP A 135 -12.56 2.17 9.38
CA ASP A 135 -13.24 2.93 8.32
C ASP A 135 -13.97 4.18 8.86
N ASP A 136 -14.50 4.14 10.08
CA ASP A 136 -15.16 5.28 10.75
C ASP A 136 -14.16 6.30 11.37
N HIS A 137 -12.87 6.15 11.06
CA HIS A 137 -11.73 6.93 11.57
C HIS A 137 -11.38 6.74 13.05
N THR A 138 -12.04 5.81 13.78
CA THR A 138 -11.61 5.43 15.13
C THR A 138 -10.29 4.65 15.10
N VAL A 139 -9.49 4.76 16.16
CA VAL A 139 -8.18 4.11 16.24
C VAL A 139 -8.36 2.70 16.77
N TRP A 140 -7.85 1.68 16.08
CA TRP A 140 -7.83 0.33 16.65
C TRP A 140 -6.96 0.31 17.90
N ALA A 141 -7.43 -0.33 18.97
CA ALA A 141 -6.73 -0.37 20.25
C ALA A 141 -6.78 -1.76 20.90
N VAL A 142 -5.76 -2.04 21.71
CA VAL A 142 -5.65 -3.22 22.58
C VAL A 142 -5.14 -2.75 23.94
N ASP A 143 -5.80 -3.19 25.01
CA ASP A 143 -5.53 -2.80 26.39
C ASP A 143 -5.48 -1.26 26.57
N GLY A 144 -6.34 -0.55 25.85
CA GLY A 144 -6.41 0.92 25.86
C GLY A 144 -5.28 1.63 25.11
N ALA A 145 -4.36 0.90 24.47
CA ALA A 145 -3.27 1.47 23.68
C ALA A 145 -3.56 1.39 22.18
N PRO A 146 -3.22 2.41 21.37
CA PRO A 146 -3.32 2.34 19.91
C PRO A 146 -2.53 1.18 19.31
N VAL A 147 -3.14 0.49 18.35
CA VAL A 147 -2.44 -0.44 17.47
C VAL A 147 -1.57 0.37 16.51
N GLN A 148 -0.29 0.40 16.81
CA GLN A 148 0.70 1.17 16.05
C GLN A 148 2.09 0.55 16.12
N THR A 149 2.97 1.02 15.23
CA THR A 149 4.41 0.77 15.30
C THR A 149 5.16 2.09 15.12
N THR A 150 6.35 2.19 15.71
CA THR A 150 7.21 3.37 15.60
C THR A 150 8.61 2.97 15.14
N VAL A 151 9.15 3.70 14.17
CA VAL A 151 10.48 3.50 13.57
C VAL A 151 11.24 4.82 13.60
N ARG A 152 12.54 4.79 13.92
CA ARG A 152 13.42 5.95 13.80
C ARG A 152 14.14 5.94 12.46
N LEU A 153 14.16 7.08 11.80
CA LEU A 153 14.87 7.35 10.56
C LEU A 153 16.04 8.27 10.91
N ASP A 154 17.28 7.86 10.62
CA ASP A 154 18.49 8.58 11.06
C ASP A 154 18.94 9.67 10.07
N GLY A 155 18.05 10.10 9.16
CA GLY A 155 18.24 11.27 8.28
C GLY A 155 19.25 11.14 7.15
N THR A 156 20.06 10.09 7.17
CA THR A 156 20.91 9.72 6.05
C THR A 156 20.40 8.36 5.56
N PRO A 157 19.65 8.26 4.45
CA PRO A 157 19.75 7.03 3.68
C PRO A 157 21.24 6.89 3.41
N ALA A 158 21.88 5.85 3.94
CA ALA A 158 23.25 5.58 3.58
C ALA A 158 23.25 5.42 2.05
N THR A 159 23.68 6.47 1.34
CA THR A 159 24.19 6.33 -0.01
C THR A 159 25.38 5.40 0.16
N THR A 160 25.15 4.09 0.04
CA THR A 160 26.23 3.19 -0.28
C THR A 160 26.76 3.67 -1.61
N SER A 161 27.82 4.49 -1.55
CA SER A 161 28.72 4.67 -2.66
C SER A 161 29.05 3.27 -3.21
N PRO A 162 29.09 3.08 -4.53
CA PRO A 162 29.24 1.76 -5.12
C PRO A 162 30.55 1.15 -4.63
N SER A 163 30.47 0.21 -3.69
CA SER A 163 31.55 -0.71 -3.42
C SER A 163 31.75 -1.52 -4.70
N THR A 164 32.94 -1.42 -5.26
CA THR A 164 33.48 -2.22 -6.37
C THR A 164 32.85 -3.62 -6.42
N PRO A 165 32.32 -4.08 -7.57
CA PRO A 165 31.70 -5.39 -7.65
C PRO A 165 32.71 -6.49 -7.28
N PRO A 166 32.42 -7.39 -6.33
CA PRO A 166 33.14 -8.65 -6.26
C PRO A 166 32.85 -9.44 -7.53
N SER A 167 33.90 -9.98 -8.14
CA SER A 167 33.81 -10.91 -9.27
C SER A 167 32.86 -12.06 -8.91
N PRO A 168 31.88 -12.42 -9.77
CA PRO A 168 30.85 -13.38 -9.41
C PRO A 168 31.43 -14.81 -9.34
N PRO A 169 31.01 -15.65 -8.36
CA PRO A 169 31.11 -17.09 -8.52
C PRO A 169 30.12 -17.55 -9.62
N PRO A 170 30.42 -18.58 -10.42
CA PRO A 170 29.54 -19.00 -11.50
C PRO A 170 28.38 -19.88 -10.98
N THR A 171 27.33 -19.91 -11.82
CA THR A 171 26.32 -20.99 -11.97
C THR A 171 25.02 -20.86 -11.18
N ASP A 172 24.08 -20.15 -11.78
CA ASP A 172 22.90 -20.82 -12.36
C ASP A 172 22.53 -20.02 -13.62
N PRO A 173 22.40 -20.60 -14.83
CA PRO A 173 22.02 -19.84 -16.01
C PRO A 173 20.54 -19.50 -15.89
N GLY A 174 20.26 -18.44 -15.12
CA GLY A 174 19.00 -17.73 -15.19
C GLY A 174 18.68 -17.41 -16.65
N ARG A 175 17.39 -17.42 -16.99
CA ARG A 175 16.92 -17.16 -18.34
C ARG A 175 17.50 -15.85 -18.85
N THR A 176 18.12 -15.85 -20.03
CA THR A 176 18.65 -14.62 -20.63
C THR A 176 17.79 -14.23 -21.83
N VAL A 177 17.39 -12.96 -21.89
CA VAL A 177 16.64 -12.39 -22.99
C VAL A 177 17.44 -11.22 -23.58
N THR A 178 17.70 -11.28 -24.88
CA THR A 178 18.42 -10.23 -25.60
C THR A 178 17.42 -9.33 -26.32
N LEU A 179 17.56 -8.02 -26.14
CA LEU A 179 16.71 -6.99 -26.73
C LEU A 179 17.60 -5.95 -27.43
N THR A 180 17.20 -5.51 -28.61
CA THR A 180 17.88 -4.46 -29.37
C THR A 180 16.90 -3.35 -29.70
N ILE A 181 17.29 -2.11 -29.43
CA ILE A 181 16.53 -0.90 -29.76
C ILE A 181 17.24 -0.22 -30.93
N THR A 182 16.46 0.13 -31.96
CA THR A 182 16.94 0.93 -33.10
C THR A 182 15.87 1.95 -33.45
N GLY A 183 16.16 3.23 -33.22
CA GLY A 183 15.17 4.31 -33.25
C GLY A 183 14.01 4.01 -32.30
N THR A 184 12.82 3.83 -32.87
CA THR A 184 11.59 3.51 -32.13
C THR A 184 11.21 2.03 -32.20
N THR A 185 12.08 1.16 -32.71
CA THR A 185 11.80 -0.27 -32.91
C THR A 185 12.55 -1.11 -31.89
N VAL A 186 11.87 -2.08 -31.28
CA VAL A 186 12.46 -3.10 -30.39
C VAL A 186 12.47 -4.45 -31.08
N GLN A 187 13.59 -5.18 -30.97
CA GLN A 187 13.79 -6.52 -31.50
C GLN A 187 14.27 -7.49 -30.41
N PRO A 188 13.63 -8.66 -30.23
CA PRO A 188 12.34 -9.05 -30.84
C PRO A 188 11.20 -8.07 -30.49
N PRO A 189 10.08 -8.09 -31.23
CA PRO A 189 8.92 -7.27 -30.91
C PRO A 189 8.46 -7.48 -29.45
N PRO A 190 7.95 -6.44 -28.78
CA PRO A 190 7.49 -6.55 -27.41
C PRO A 190 6.47 -7.68 -27.24
N SER A 191 6.78 -8.57 -26.31
CA SER A 191 5.98 -9.76 -26.00
C SER A 191 6.04 -10.07 -24.51
N ARG A 192 5.25 -11.05 -24.07
CA ARG A 192 5.23 -11.50 -22.67
C ARG A 192 6.24 -12.60 -22.43
N ILE A 193 7.02 -12.44 -21.36
CA ILE A 193 7.95 -13.43 -20.84
C ILE A 193 7.34 -14.00 -19.57
N GLU A 194 6.94 -15.27 -19.62
CA GLU A 194 6.45 -15.96 -18.43
C GLU A 194 7.62 -16.46 -17.58
N LEU A 195 7.58 -16.17 -16.28
CA LEU A 195 8.57 -16.54 -15.28
C LEU A 195 7.87 -17.19 -14.09
N LYS A 196 8.57 -18.12 -13.44
CA LYS A 196 8.13 -18.63 -12.14
C LYS A 196 8.59 -17.69 -11.02
N LYS A 197 7.81 -17.60 -9.94
CA LYS A 197 8.27 -16.92 -8.74
C LYS A 197 9.62 -17.50 -8.26
N GLY A 198 10.61 -16.64 -8.07
CA GLY A 198 11.98 -17.00 -7.70
C GLY A 198 12.92 -17.31 -8.88
N GLU A 199 12.43 -17.31 -10.12
CA GLU A 199 13.27 -17.50 -11.31
C GLU A 199 14.18 -16.29 -11.53
N ARG A 200 15.44 -16.53 -11.93
CA ARG A 200 16.40 -15.46 -12.25
C ARG A 200 16.34 -15.14 -13.74
N LEU A 201 16.12 -13.88 -14.08
CA LEU A 201 16.10 -13.36 -15.45
C LEU A 201 17.26 -12.38 -15.65
N THR A 202 17.96 -12.49 -16.78
CA THR A 202 18.92 -11.49 -17.26
C THR A 202 18.39 -10.86 -18.55
N LEU A 203 18.19 -9.54 -18.52
CA LEU A 203 17.87 -8.71 -19.67
C LEU A 203 19.16 -8.15 -20.24
N ARG A 204 19.54 -8.54 -21.46
CA ARG A 204 20.68 -7.99 -22.18
C ARG A 204 20.17 -7.03 -23.25
N VAL A 205 20.37 -5.74 -23.06
CA VAL A 205 19.78 -4.70 -23.91
C VAL A 205 20.88 -3.92 -24.63
N THR A 206 20.74 -3.74 -25.93
CA THR A 206 21.57 -2.83 -26.73
C THR A 206 20.68 -1.72 -27.27
N SER A 207 21.04 -0.46 -27.05
CA SER A 207 20.32 0.70 -27.61
C SER A 207 21.23 1.44 -28.60
N ASP A 208 20.67 2.00 -29.67
CA ASP A 208 21.39 2.87 -30.61
C ASP A 208 21.56 4.31 -30.09
N ARG A 209 20.94 4.64 -28.95
CA ARG A 209 21.03 5.92 -28.27
C ARG A 209 21.16 5.76 -26.76
N ALA A 210 21.59 6.83 -26.10
CA ALA A 210 21.59 6.90 -24.65
C ALA A 210 20.15 6.85 -24.14
N ASP A 211 19.90 6.02 -23.12
CA ASP A 211 18.62 5.91 -22.43
C ASP A 211 18.83 5.19 -21.08
N THR A 212 17.76 4.89 -20.37
CA THR A 212 17.76 4.08 -19.15
C THR A 212 16.75 2.95 -19.28
N LEU A 213 17.20 1.71 -19.12
CA LEU A 213 16.30 0.55 -18.98
C LEU A 213 15.62 0.63 -17.62
N HIS A 214 14.30 0.51 -17.57
CA HIS A 214 13.52 0.49 -16.33
C HIS A 214 12.65 -0.78 -16.28
N VAL A 215 12.64 -1.47 -15.14
CA VAL A 215 11.75 -2.60 -14.87
C VAL A 215 10.74 -2.21 -13.80
N HIS A 216 9.52 -1.93 -14.23
CA HIS A 216 8.43 -1.51 -13.35
C HIS A 216 8.15 -2.56 -12.28
N GLY A 217 7.93 -2.11 -11.05
CA GLY A 217 7.62 -2.98 -9.92
C GLY A 217 8.80 -3.80 -9.40
N TYR A 218 10.01 -3.63 -9.93
CA TYR A 218 11.27 -4.13 -9.34
C TYR A 218 12.23 -3.00 -8.95
N ASP A 219 11.91 -1.75 -9.30
CA ASP A 219 12.73 -0.55 -9.08
C ASP A 219 14.18 -0.76 -9.56
N ARG A 220 14.31 -1.39 -10.73
CA ARG A 220 15.61 -1.69 -11.36
C ARG A 220 15.80 -0.80 -12.57
N GLU A 221 16.85 0.00 -12.49
CA GLU A 221 17.30 0.84 -13.58
C GLU A 221 18.71 0.46 -14.03
N LEU A 222 18.97 0.61 -15.33
CA LEU A 222 20.29 0.42 -15.91
C LEU A 222 20.51 1.44 -17.03
N PRO A 223 21.53 2.32 -16.92
CA PRO A 223 21.93 3.17 -18.03
C PRO A 223 22.28 2.34 -19.27
N LEU A 224 21.79 2.76 -20.43
CA LEU A 224 22.05 2.17 -21.74
C LEU A 224 22.94 3.10 -22.56
N PRO A 225 24.28 2.89 -22.61
CA PRO A 225 25.14 3.66 -23.49
C PRO A 225 24.86 3.31 -24.96
N PRO A 226 24.90 4.28 -25.89
CA PRO A 226 24.73 4.01 -27.32
C PRO A 226 25.68 2.92 -27.84
N GLY A 227 25.14 1.96 -28.56
CA GLY A 227 25.87 0.86 -29.22
C GLY A 227 26.51 -0.17 -28.29
N THR A 228 26.42 0.00 -26.97
CA THR A 228 27.07 -0.90 -26.00
C THR A 228 26.02 -1.77 -25.32
N PRO A 229 26.13 -3.12 -25.41
CA PRO A 229 25.22 -3.99 -24.70
C PRO A 229 25.38 -3.86 -23.18
N ALA A 230 24.27 -3.59 -22.50
CA ALA A 230 24.18 -3.54 -21.04
C ALA A 230 23.36 -4.75 -20.53
N SER A 231 23.56 -5.19 -19.29
CA SER A 231 22.84 -6.33 -18.73
C SER A 231 22.31 -6.07 -17.33
N LEU A 232 21.02 -6.37 -17.13
CA LEU A 232 20.32 -6.26 -15.85
C LEU A 232 19.83 -7.65 -15.44
N THR A 233 20.24 -8.12 -14.26
CA THR A 233 19.77 -9.39 -13.70
C THR A 233 18.82 -9.14 -12.54
N LEU A 234 17.66 -9.80 -12.54
CA LEU A 234 16.67 -9.75 -11.48
C LEU A 234 16.19 -11.15 -11.10
N THR A 235 15.74 -11.30 -9.85
CA THR A 235 15.01 -12.49 -9.38
C THR A 235 13.53 -12.14 -9.38
N ALA A 236 12.71 -12.96 -10.03
CA ALA A 236 11.27 -12.74 -10.15
C ALA A 236 10.53 -13.10 -8.85
N ASP A 237 10.75 -12.36 -7.76
CA ASP A 237 10.21 -12.66 -6.43
C ASP A 237 8.81 -12.07 -6.17
N ARG A 238 8.30 -11.26 -7.10
CA ARG A 238 6.95 -10.65 -7.05
C ARG A 238 6.07 -11.27 -8.14
N THR A 239 4.91 -11.80 -7.78
CA THR A 239 3.90 -12.27 -8.73
C THR A 239 3.18 -11.09 -9.36
N GLY A 240 2.96 -11.11 -10.67
CA GLY A 240 2.29 -10.00 -11.35
C GLY A 240 2.68 -9.85 -12.82
N LEU A 241 2.19 -8.78 -13.44
CA LEU A 241 2.60 -8.31 -14.77
C LEU A 241 3.46 -7.06 -14.57
N PHE A 242 4.68 -7.07 -15.09
CA PHE A 242 5.65 -5.99 -14.95
C PHE A 242 6.12 -5.54 -16.32
N GLU A 243 6.09 -4.24 -16.58
CA GLU A 243 6.56 -3.69 -17.84
C GLU A 243 8.06 -3.40 -17.78
N VAL A 244 8.74 -3.70 -18.88
CA VAL A 244 10.15 -3.33 -19.08
C VAL A 244 10.17 -2.32 -20.20
N GLU A 245 10.72 -1.14 -19.94
CA GLU A 245 10.73 -0.04 -20.89
C GLU A 245 12.03 0.77 -20.86
N THR A 246 12.18 1.68 -21.80
CA THR A 246 13.12 2.79 -21.69
C THR A 246 12.47 3.97 -20.97
N HIS A 247 13.18 4.57 -20.01
CA HIS A 247 12.66 5.67 -19.19
C HIS A 247 12.56 6.96 -20.00
N GLU A 248 13.59 7.35 -20.75
CA GLU A 248 13.58 8.64 -21.45
C GLU A 248 12.73 8.59 -22.72
N SER A 249 12.82 7.50 -23.48
CA SER A 249 12.08 7.36 -24.74
C SER A 249 10.71 6.67 -24.62
N GLY A 250 10.36 6.11 -23.46
CA GLY A 250 9.05 5.48 -23.20
C GLY A 250 8.75 4.29 -24.11
N LEU A 251 9.77 3.59 -24.60
CA LEU A 251 9.58 2.41 -25.45
C LEU A 251 9.38 1.19 -24.58
N VAL A 252 8.24 0.52 -24.74
CA VAL A 252 8.01 -0.77 -24.12
C VAL A 252 8.85 -1.83 -24.83
N LEU A 253 9.70 -2.53 -24.08
CA LEU A 253 10.58 -3.57 -24.59
C LEU A 253 9.95 -4.96 -24.46
N THR A 254 9.33 -5.25 -23.32
CA THR A 254 8.69 -6.54 -23.02
C THR A 254 7.83 -6.42 -21.76
N GLN A 255 7.04 -7.45 -21.47
CA GLN A 255 6.30 -7.57 -20.22
C GLN A 255 6.67 -8.89 -19.53
N LEU A 256 6.99 -8.84 -18.24
CA LEU A 256 7.27 -10.02 -17.42
C LEU A 256 5.97 -10.46 -16.74
N VAL A 257 5.59 -11.73 -16.90
CA VAL A 257 4.46 -12.35 -16.21
C VAL A 257 5.00 -13.34 -15.21
N VAL A 258 4.93 -13.01 -13.92
CA VAL A 258 5.44 -13.86 -12.85
C VAL A 258 4.28 -14.60 -12.19
N ARG A 259 4.34 -15.93 -12.19
CA ARG A 259 3.33 -16.81 -11.59
C ARG A 259 3.92 -17.74 -10.53
#